data_AF-C6LLN4-F1
#
_entry.id   AF-C6LLN4-F1
#
_cell.length_a   1.000
_cell.length_b   1.000
_cell.length_c   1.000
_cell.angle_alpha   90.00
_cell.angle_beta   90.00
_cell.angle_gamma   90.00
#
_symmetry.space_group_name_H-M   'P 1'
#
loop_
_entity.id
_entity.type
_entity.pdbx_description
1 polymer ?
#
loop_
_entity_poly.entity_id
_entity_poly.type
_entity_poly.pdbx_seq_one_letter_code
_entity_poly.pdbx_strand_id
1 'polypeptide(L)'
;MNGRRKKTDKFICPDYQKSEVTMFADRAKIIICSGKGGDGHVSFRRELYVAAGGPDGGDGGKGGDVIFEVDKGMTTLGDYRYRRKFSAEPGENGNKRRQHGANGK
;
A
#
# COMPACT_ATOMS: atom_id res chain seq x y z
N MET A 1 61.96 44.67 -28.47
CA MET A 1 61.29 44.07 -27.29
C MET A 1 59.80 43.88 -27.56
N ASN A 2 59.43 42.62 -27.83
CA ASN A 2 58.17 41.91 -27.51
C ASN A 2 56.83 42.67 -27.46
N GLY A 3 56.14 42.77 -28.60
CA GLY A 3 54.68 42.94 -28.66
C GLY A 3 53.96 41.58 -28.67
N ARG A 4 53.78 40.96 -27.49
CA ARG A 4 53.03 39.69 -27.34
C ARG A 4 51.57 39.90 -27.79
N ARG A 5 51.16 39.18 -28.84
CA ARG A 5 49.75 38.99 -29.22
C ARG A 5 48.96 38.56 -27.98
N LYS A 6 47.99 39.36 -27.54
CA LYS A 6 47.04 38.97 -26.50
C LYS A 6 46.20 37.83 -27.05
N LYS A 7 46.57 36.61 -26.68
CA LYS A 7 45.72 35.43 -26.72
C LYS A 7 44.57 35.72 -25.76
N THR A 8 43.46 36.24 -26.28
CA THR A 8 42.19 36.09 -25.57
C THR A 8 41.82 34.63 -25.74
N ASP A 9 42.36 33.81 -24.84
CA ASP A 9 41.95 32.43 -24.69
C ASP A 9 40.44 32.47 -24.48
N LYS A 10 39.74 32.10 -25.55
CA LYS A 10 38.36 31.66 -25.49
C LYS A 10 38.36 30.53 -24.48
N PHE A 11 38.02 30.83 -23.24
CA PHE A 11 37.50 29.83 -22.32
C PHE A 11 36.11 29.46 -22.85
N ILE A 12 36.11 28.70 -23.95
CA ILE A 12 35.01 27.82 -24.31
C ILE A 12 34.98 26.82 -23.17
N CYS A 13 34.02 26.99 -22.26
CA CYS A 13 33.69 25.93 -21.31
C CYS A 13 33.43 24.67 -22.13
N PRO A 14 34.13 23.56 -21.87
CA PRO A 14 33.88 22.31 -22.59
C PRO A 14 32.43 21.92 -22.33
N ASP A 15 31.76 21.60 -23.43
CA ASP A 15 30.37 21.23 -23.54
C ASP A 15 29.91 20.40 -22.33
N TYR A 16 29.02 21.00 -21.51
CA TYR A 16 28.05 20.21 -20.77
C TYR A 16 27.19 19.55 -21.84
N GLN A 17 27.65 18.42 -22.36
CA GLN A 17 26.85 17.48 -23.11
C GLN A 17 25.70 17.13 -22.18
N LYS A 18 24.63 17.92 -22.31
CA LYS A 18 23.31 17.68 -21.79
C LYS A 18 22.91 16.39 -22.49
N SER A 19 23.34 15.26 -21.93
CA SER A 19 22.76 13.97 -22.24
C SER A 19 21.29 14.20 -21.98
N GLU A 20 20.52 14.37 -23.05
CA GLU A 20 19.07 14.22 -23.04
C GLU A 20 18.82 12.76 -22.67
N VAL A 21 19.04 12.43 -21.40
CA VAL A 21 18.32 11.36 -20.75
C VAL A 21 16.96 11.98 -20.55
N THR A 22 16.14 11.93 -21.60
CA THR A 22 14.70 11.97 -21.50
C THR A 22 14.34 10.82 -20.57
N MET A 23 14.37 11.09 -19.27
CA MET A 23 14.08 10.12 -18.25
C MET A 23 12.60 9.80 -18.40
N PHE A 24 12.31 8.76 -19.18
CA PHE A 24 10.96 8.28 -19.41
C PHE A 24 10.49 7.66 -18.09
N ALA A 25 9.75 8.46 -17.33
CA ALA A 25 9.24 8.07 -16.03
C ALA A 25 7.76 7.66 -16.18
N ASP A 26 7.50 6.37 -16.02
CA ASP A 26 6.13 5.87 -15.94
C ASP A 26 5.50 6.27 -14.60
N ARG A 27 4.26 6.78 -14.66
CA ARG A 27 3.49 7.19 -13.48
C ARG A 27 2.11 6.56 -13.51
N ALA A 28 1.71 5.91 -12.43
CA ALA A 28 0.37 5.35 -12.25
C ALA A 28 -0.26 5.87 -10.95
N LYS A 29 -1.55 6.20 -10.99
CA LYS A 29 -2.34 6.57 -9.81
C LYS A 29 -3.35 5.48 -9.50
N ILE A 30 -3.13 4.82 -8.37
CA ILE A 30 -3.97 3.75 -7.84
C ILE A 30 -4.69 4.20 -6.56
N ILE A 31 -5.78 3.53 -6.24
CA ILE A 31 -6.58 3.70 -5.03
C ILE A 31 -6.48 2.39 -4.27
N ILE A 32 -6.10 2.49 -2.99
CA ILE A 32 -5.87 1.36 -2.12
C ILE A 32 -6.80 1.50 -0.92
N CYS A 33 -7.53 0.44 -0.60
CA CYS A 33 -8.35 0.35 0.59
C CYS A 33 -7.94 -0.91 1.37
N SER A 34 -7.56 -0.75 2.64
CA SER A 34 -7.42 -1.89 3.53
C SER A 34 -8.79 -2.50 3.85
N GLY A 35 -8.79 -3.75 4.30
CA GLY A 35 -10.00 -4.38 4.81
C GLY A 35 -10.50 -3.66 6.06
N LYS A 36 -11.82 -3.52 6.20
CA LYS A 36 -12.41 -3.09 7.46
C LYS A 36 -12.20 -4.20 8.50
N GLY A 37 -11.89 -3.86 9.75
CA GLY A 37 -11.98 -4.82 10.85
C GLY A 37 -13.42 -5.27 11.08
N GLY A 38 -13.59 -6.54 11.46
CA GLY A 38 -14.87 -7.10 11.83
C GLY A 38 -15.38 -6.49 13.13
N ASP A 39 -16.71 -6.45 13.29
CA ASP A 39 -17.33 -5.92 14.49
C ASP A 39 -17.37 -7.01 15.59
N GLY A 40 -17.13 -6.61 16.85
CA GLY A 40 -17.29 -7.50 18.00
C GLY A 40 -18.76 -7.83 18.26
N HIS A 41 -19.04 -9.05 18.70
CA HIS A 41 -20.39 -9.50 18.97
C HIS A 41 -20.70 -9.42 20.46
N VAL A 42 -21.79 -8.77 20.85
CA VAL A 42 -22.25 -8.75 22.25
C VAL A 42 -23.33 -9.81 22.43
N SER A 43 -23.00 -10.91 23.11
CA SER A 43 -23.98 -11.93 23.47
C SER A 43 -23.77 -12.49 24.87
N PHE A 44 -24.83 -13.12 25.38
CA PHE A 44 -24.87 -13.75 26.69
C PHE A 44 -25.29 -15.21 26.54
N ARG A 45 -24.69 -16.09 27.35
CA ARG A 45 -25.05 -17.51 27.39
C ARG A 45 -26.48 -17.68 27.89
N ARG A 46 -27.24 -18.55 27.23
CA ARG A 46 -28.59 -18.94 27.67
C ARG A 46 -28.63 -20.44 27.88
N GLU A 47 -28.75 -20.86 29.13
CA GLU A 47 -28.84 -22.26 29.55
C GLU A 47 -30.12 -22.47 30.36
N LEU A 48 -30.73 -23.64 30.23
CA LEU A 48 -32.09 -23.92 30.72
C LEU A 48 -32.29 -23.72 32.24
N TYR A 49 -31.21 -23.63 33.02
CA TYR A 49 -31.24 -23.45 34.48
C TYR A 49 -30.38 -22.28 34.99
N VAL A 50 -29.94 -21.38 34.11
CA VAL A 50 -29.09 -20.23 34.48
C VAL A 50 -29.84 -18.94 34.14
N ALA A 51 -30.26 -18.21 35.18
CA ALA A 51 -31.07 -17.00 35.04
C ALA A 51 -30.33 -15.85 34.30
N ALA A 52 -29.01 -15.74 34.48
CA ALA A 52 -28.16 -14.80 33.76
C ALA A 52 -26.82 -15.47 33.42
N GLY A 53 -26.69 -15.97 32.20
CA GLY A 53 -25.40 -16.48 31.72
C GLY A 53 -24.42 -15.34 31.47
N GLY A 54 -23.13 -15.61 31.69
CA GLY A 54 -22.06 -14.65 31.44
C GLY A 54 -21.92 -14.26 29.96
N PRO A 55 -21.14 -13.22 29.64
CA PRO A 55 -20.91 -12.78 28.27
C PRO A 55 -20.18 -13.88 27.46
N ASP A 56 -20.73 -14.19 26.29
CA ASP A 56 -20.16 -15.12 25.29
C ASP A 56 -19.99 -14.49 23.92
N GLY A 57 -19.94 -13.17 23.87
CA GLY A 57 -19.53 -12.43 22.69
C GLY A 57 -18.09 -12.78 22.27
N GLY A 58 -17.88 -13.01 20.98
CA GLY A 58 -16.54 -13.09 20.39
C GLY A 58 -16.11 -11.77 19.75
N ASP A 59 -14.81 -11.60 19.56
CA ASP A 59 -14.23 -10.41 18.93
C ASP A 59 -14.31 -10.48 17.40
N GLY A 60 -14.34 -9.32 16.75
CA GLY A 60 -14.23 -9.23 15.30
C GLY A 60 -12.80 -9.47 14.81
N GLY A 61 -12.67 -10.08 13.64
CA GLY A 61 -11.39 -10.36 13.00
C GLY A 61 -10.71 -9.11 12.45
N LYS A 62 -9.39 -9.16 12.28
CA LYS A 62 -8.62 -8.08 11.67
C LYS A 62 -9.01 -7.93 10.19
N GLY A 63 -9.10 -6.69 9.69
CA GLY A 63 -9.21 -6.43 8.25
C GLY A 63 -7.91 -6.76 7.52
N GLY A 64 -8.02 -7.16 6.25
CA GLY A 64 -6.87 -7.51 5.42
C GLY A 64 -5.94 -6.33 5.12
N ASP A 65 -4.66 -6.63 4.99
CA ASP A 65 -3.60 -5.66 4.70
C ASP A 65 -3.32 -5.62 3.21
N VAL A 66 -3.05 -4.42 2.65
CA VAL A 66 -2.57 -4.30 1.27
C VAL A 66 -1.08 -4.00 1.29
N ILE A 67 -0.28 -4.89 0.71
CA ILE A 67 1.19 -4.80 0.70
C ILE A 67 1.66 -4.71 -0.75
N PHE A 68 2.65 -3.84 -0.99
CA PHE A 68 3.38 -3.82 -2.25
C PHE A 68 4.66 -4.62 -2.10
N GLU A 69 4.81 -5.64 -2.95
CA GLU A 69 6.04 -6.39 -3.08
C GLU A 69 6.74 -5.98 -4.38
N VAL A 70 8.06 -5.76 -4.28
CA VAL A 70 8.87 -5.37 -5.43
C VAL A 70 9.37 -6.63 -6.12
N ASP A 71 8.90 -6.87 -7.34
CA ASP A 71 9.40 -7.92 -8.21
C ASP A 71 10.38 -7.34 -9.24
N LYS A 72 11.57 -7.95 -9.36
CA LYS A 72 12.60 -7.57 -10.33
C LYS A 72 12.25 -7.99 -11.76
N GLY A 73 11.29 -8.90 -11.93
CA GLY A 73 10.80 -9.31 -13.25
C GLY A 73 9.86 -8.28 -13.91
N MET A 74 9.29 -7.36 -13.12
CA MET A 74 8.39 -6.32 -13.64
C MET A 74 9.17 -5.06 -14.00
N THR A 75 9.08 -4.64 -15.26
CA THR A 75 9.79 -3.47 -15.80
C THR A 75 8.90 -2.26 -16.07
N THR A 76 7.57 -2.43 -16.04
CA THR A 76 6.60 -1.36 -16.35
C THR A 76 5.49 -1.28 -15.31
N LEU A 77 4.89 -0.09 -15.14
CA LEU A 77 3.70 0.11 -14.31
C LEU A 77 2.38 -0.03 -15.12
N GLY A 78 2.44 -0.71 -16.27
CA GLY A 78 1.30 -0.85 -17.20
C GLY A 78 0.06 -1.45 -16.52
N ASP A 79 0.24 -2.48 -15.71
CA ASP A 79 -0.87 -3.22 -15.08
C ASP A 79 -1.65 -2.37 -14.07
N TYR A 80 -0.94 -1.50 -13.32
CA TYR A 80 -1.53 -0.56 -12.37
C TYR A 80 -2.31 0.57 -13.05
N ARG A 81 -2.14 0.76 -14.36
CA ARG A 81 -2.92 1.72 -15.15
C ARG A 81 -4.30 1.16 -15.49
N TYR A 82 -4.40 -0.14 -15.76
CA TYR A 82 -5.66 -0.82 -16.05
C TYR A 82 -6.44 -1.14 -14.77
N ARG A 83 -5.78 -1.78 -13.80
CA ARG A 83 -6.41 -2.08 -12.51
C ARG A 83 -6.00 -1.04 -11.48
N ARG A 84 -6.90 -0.09 -11.24
CA ARG A 84 -6.62 1.08 -10.38
C ARG A 84 -7.12 0.93 -8.95
N LYS A 85 -8.00 -0.03 -8.66
CA LYS A 85 -8.59 -0.25 -7.34
C LYS A 85 -8.08 -1.58 -6.76
N PHE A 86 -7.44 -1.50 -5.62
CA PHE A 86 -7.00 -2.65 -4.82
C PHE A 86 -7.64 -2.54 -3.45
N SER A 87 -8.48 -3.51 -3.10
CA SER A 87 -9.14 -3.60 -1.82
C SER A 87 -8.85 -4.95 -1.19
N ALA A 88 -8.40 -4.95 0.05
CA ALA A 88 -8.29 -6.18 0.85
C ALA A 88 -9.65 -6.59 1.42
N GLU A 89 -9.78 -7.86 1.77
CA GLU A 89 -11.00 -8.43 2.33
C GLU A 89 -11.23 -7.89 3.75
N PRO A 90 -12.50 -7.61 4.12
CA PRO A 90 -12.83 -7.25 5.49
C PRO A 90 -12.64 -8.44 6.43
N GLY A 91 -12.37 -8.15 7.70
CA GLY A 91 -12.41 -9.13 8.78
C GLY A 91 -13.84 -9.58 9.04
N GLU A 92 -14.00 -10.82 9.46
CA GLU A 92 -15.31 -11.37 9.82
C GLU A 92 -15.76 -10.85 11.18
N ASN A 93 -17.06 -10.75 11.40
CA ASN A 93 -17.60 -10.35 12.69
C ASN A 93 -17.42 -11.45 13.75
N GLY A 94 -17.39 -11.05 15.01
CA GLY A 94 -17.46 -11.99 16.12
C GLY A 94 -18.79 -12.76 16.12
N ASN A 95 -18.83 -13.89 16.80
CA ASN A 95 -20.02 -14.71 16.93
C ASN A 95 -20.25 -15.15 18.39
N LYS A 96 -21.37 -15.82 18.65
CA LYS A 96 -21.72 -16.37 19.97
C LYS A 96 -20.71 -17.42 20.42
N ARG A 97 -20.75 -17.80 21.70
CA ARG A 97 -19.85 -18.81 22.29
C ARG A 97 -18.37 -18.45 22.21
N ARG A 98 -18.04 -17.15 22.29
CA ARG A 98 -16.67 -16.61 22.22
C ARG A 98 -15.94 -17.00 20.92
N GLN A 99 -16.68 -17.09 19.83
CA GLN A 99 -16.09 -17.34 18.52
C GLN A 99 -15.59 -16.04 17.93
N HIS A 100 -14.27 -15.93 17.78
CA HIS A 100 -13.64 -14.79 17.12
C HIS A 100 -13.82 -14.88 15.61
N GLY A 101 -14.04 -13.75 14.96
CA GLY A 101 -14.14 -13.67 13.50
C GLY A 101 -12.79 -13.95 12.81
N ALA A 102 -12.84 -14.53 11.62
CA ALA A 102 -11.65 -14.75 10.79
C ALA A 102 -11.00 -13.41 10.35
N ASN A 103 -9.68 -13.44 10.21
CA ASN A 103 -8.94 -12.31 9.64
C ASN A 103 -9.17 -12.24 8.12
N GLY A 104 -9.42 -11.03 7.63
CA GLY A 104 -9.47 -10.74 6.19
C GLY A 104 -8.08 -10.87 5.55
N LYS A 105 -8.05 -11.20 4.26
CA LYS A 105 -6.84 -11.29 3.44
C LYS A 105 -6.68 -10.11 2.51
#